data_AF-A0ABD4T8N1-F1
#
_entry.id   AF-A0ABD4T8N1-F1
#
_cell.length_a   1.000
_cell.length_b   1.000
_cell.length_c   1.000
_cell.angle_alpha   90.00
_cell.angle_beta   90.00
_cell.angle_gamma   90.00
#
_symmetry.space_group_name_H-M   'P 1'
#
loop_
_entity.id
_entity.type
_entity.pdbx_description
1 polymer ?
#
loop_
_entity_poly.entity_id
_entity_poly.type
_entity_poly.pdbx_seq_one_letter_code
_entity_poly.pdbx_strand_id
1 'polypeptide(L)'
;MSNKPELGQEYPLPNEAADIQRITEISAQQIQDQYSQEGSPARRDQHPKNHGVVWANFTIDPDLPAALRVGLFKQPGKCFPAWIRYSNGQAMDDRQGGSHGMAIKLMAVEGTKALEDDSQTHDLVMIDHPVFFIRTIPDYVDLFERSGQMNRTSASPGSRLQAFFPFFFPSLWPGGWRLQELRRFLVLGGLKKIIKPASPLNCSYFSVTPYQLGAGKAVKFLVKPHANNRPDGVDQSTPDYLRQAMIKTLSQRAAGFDFFLQVQTNPLTMPVEDSTILWRSPPIKVATVDIPPQTFDSPAQMSFCENLSFTPWHALLEQRPLGSMNRARRQVYQQTAEVRHQLNQAPLEEPGPDTFSPTLLSLDSPATAASNQ
;
A
#
# COMPACT_ATOMS: atom_id res chain seq x y z
N MET A 1 -26.88 19.50 -18.04
CA MET A 1 -26.04 20.51 -17.37
C MET A 1 -24.76 19.81 -16.95
N SER A 2 -23.61 20.15 -17.54
CA SER A 2 -22.33 19.58 -17.10
C SER A 2 -21.98 20.23 -15.76
N ASN A 3 -22.20 19.52 -14.65
CA ASN A 3 -21.81 20.01 -13.33
C ASN A 3 -20.29 20.15 -13.31
N LYS A 4 -19.82 21.34 -12.92
CA LYS A 4 -18.38 21.58 -12.72
C LYS A 4 -17.88 20.65 -11.61
N PRO A 5 -16.68 20.06 -11.75
CA PRO A 5 -16.09 19.28 -10.68
C PRO A 5 -15.93 20.07 -9.38
N GLU A 6 -16.19 19.43 -8.25
CA GLU A 6 -16.17 20.01 -6.89
C GLU A 6 -15.12 19.32 -6.01
N LEU A 7 -14.69 20.02 -4.95
CA LEU A 7 -13.71 19.48 -4.01
C LEU A 7 -14.30 18.29 -3.24
N GLY A 8 -13.52 17.23 -3.10
CA GLY A 8 -13.91 16.01 -2.38
C GLY A 8 -15.05 15.21 -3.01
N GLN A 9 -15.60 15.65 -4.15
CA GLN A 9 -16.73 15.00 -4.79
C GLN A 9 -16.28 13.83 -5.66
N GLU A 10 -17.01 12.72 -5.56
CA GLU A 10 -16.84 11.53 -6.39
C GLU A 10 -17.80 11.56 -7.59
N TYR A 11 -17.35 10.97 -8.69
CA TYR A 11 -18.07 10.86 -9.95
C TYR A 11 -17.97 9.41 -10.48
N PRO A 12 -18.72 8.46 -9.89
CA PRO A 12 -18.74 7.07 -10.34
C PRO A 12 -19.12 6.93 -11.82
N LEU A 13 -18.49 5.97 -12.52
CA LEU A 13 -18.87 5.64 -13.89
C LEU A 13 -20.16 4.80 -13.91
N PRO A 14 -21.00 4.87 -14.96
CA PRO A 14 -22.28 4.16 -15.02
C PRO A 14 -22.22 2.65 -14.76
N ASN A 15 -21.17 1.96 -15.21
CA ASN A 15 -20.99 0.51 -15.08
C ASN A 15 -19.95 0.10 -14.03
N GLU A 16 -19.50 1.04 -13.21
CA GLU A 16 -18.35 0.84 -12.31
C GLU A 16 -18.52 -0.35 -11.37
N ALA A 17 -19.72 -0.60 -10.85
CA ALA A 17 -19.97 -1.72 -9.95
C ALA A 17 -19.70 -3.08 -10.61
N ALA A 18 -20.10 -3.24 -11.88
CA ALA A 18 -19.84 -4.46 -12.63
C ALA A 18 -18.35 -4.64 -12.94
N ASP A 19 -17.66 -3.56 -13.29
CA ASP A 19 -16.21 -3.62 -13.54
C ASP A 19 -15.42 -3.92 -12.25
N ILE A 20 -15.85 -3.37 -11.11
CA ILE A 20 -15.29 -3.68 -9.78
C ILE A 20 -15.50 -5.15 -9.42
N GLN A 21 -16.71 -5.68 -9.62
CA GLN A 21 -16.99 -7.08 -9.39
C GLN A 21 -16.06 -7.95 -10.27
N ARG A 22 -15.93 -7.60 -11.55
CA ARG A 22 -15.11 -8.35 -12.50
C ARG A 22 -13.64 -8.40 -12.10
N ILE A 23 -13.04 -7.27 -11.73
CA ILE A 23 -11.63 -7.27 -11.29
C ILE A 23 -11.44 -8.04 -9.98
N THR A 24 -12.44 -8.00 -9.10
CA THR A 24 -12.44 -8.76 -7.84
C THR A 24 -12.42 -10.27 -8.09
N GLU A 25 -13.28 -10.76 -8.99
CA GLU A 25 -13.30 -12.16 -9.42
C GLU A 25 -11.97 -12.58 -10.05
N ILE A 26 -11.38 -11.74 -10.92
CA ILE A 26 -10.09 -12.03 -11.55
C ILE A 26 -8.99 -12.18 -10.50
N SER A 27 -8.90 -11.25 -9.54
CA SER A 27 -7.89 -11.30 -8.47
C SER A 27 -8.07 -12.52 -7.56
N ALA A 28 -9.30 -12.82 -7.15
CA ALA A 28 -9.60 -14.01 -6.33
C ALA A 28 -9.24 -15.31 -7.06
N GLN A 29 -9.64 -15.43 -8.34
CA GLN A 29 -9.34 -16.61 -9.15
C GLN A 29 -7.84 -16.79 -9.37
N GLN A 30 -7.07 -15.71 -9.52
CA GLN A 30 -5.62 -15.81 -9.66
C GLN A 30 -4.95 -16.42 -8.42
N ILE A 31 -5.38 -16.03 -7.21
CA ILE A 31 -4.87 -16.62 -5.97
C ILE A 31 -5.26 -18.10 -5.90
N GLN A 32 -6.52 -18.41 -6.19
CA GLN A 32 -7.02 -19.79 -6.19
C GLN A 32 -6.26 -20.67 -7.19
N ASP A 33 -6.09 -20.21 -8.43
CA ASP A 33 -5.36 -20.93 -9.48
C ASP A 33 -3.90 -21.18 -9.06
N GLN A 34 -3.24 -20.16 -8.49
CA GLN A 34 -1.81 -20.22 -8.13
C GLN A 34 -1.53 -21.08 -6.90
N TYR A 35 -2.44 -21.12 -5.91
CA TYR A 35 -2.22 -21.77 -4.60
C TYR A 35 -3.20 -22.90 -4.30
N SER A 36 -3.87 -23.44 -5.32
CA SER A 36 -4.78 -24.60 -5.18
C SER A 36 -4.07 -25.91 -4.83
N GLN A 37 -2.75 -25.98 -4.99
CA GLN A 37 -1.93 -27.17 -4.72
C GLN A 37 -1.23 -27.06 -3.36
N GLU A 38 -1.10 -28.19 -2.66
CA GLU A 38 -0.44 -28.28 -1.35
C GLU A 38 1.06 -27.92 -1.44
N GLY A 39 1.59 -27.25 -0.41
CA GLY A 39 3.04 -27.09 -0.21
C GLY A 39 3.56 -25.66 0.00
N SER A 40 2.73 -24.63 -0.08
CA SER A 40 3.11 -23.25 0.28
C SER A 40 1.91 -22.43 0.71
N PRO A 41 2.04 -21.52 1.70
CA PRO A 41 0.94 -20.63 2.06
C PRO A 41 0.57 -19.76 0.85
N ALA A 42 -0.72 -19.62 0.62
CA ALA A 42 -1.28 -18.65 -0.29
C ALA A 42 -0.79 -17.25 0.10
N ARG A 43 -0.23 -16.55 -0.88
CA ARG A 43 0.27 -15.18 -0.72
C ARG A 43 -0.70 -14.20 -1.36
N ARG A 44 -0.48 -12.92 -1.10
CA ARG A 44 -1.24 -11.83 -1.72
C ARG A 44 -1.01 -11.80 -3.23
N ASP A 45 -2.05 -11.51 -4.02
CA ASP A 45 -1.98 -11.37 -5.48
C ASP A 45 -1.05 -10.23 -5.91
N GLN A 46 -1.10 -9.14 -5.15
CA GLN A 46 -0.20 -8.01 -5.22
C GLN A 46 0.55 -7.90 -3.89
N HIS A 47 1.78 -7.44 -3.95
CA HIS A 47 2.68 -7.38 -2.81
C HIS A 47 2.97 -8.74 -2.12
N PRO A 48 3.23 -9.84 -2.89
CA PRO A 48 3.36 -11.20 -2.35
C PRO A 48 4.57 -11.38 -1.44
N LYS A 49 5.64 -10.61 -1.64
CA LYS A 49 6.84 -10.65 -0.81
C LYS A 49 6.74 -9.62 0.30
N ASN A 50 6.69 -10.08 1.54
CA ASN A 50 6.91 -9.23 2.70
C ASN A 50 8.42 -9.11 3.00
N HIS A 51 8.90 -7.91 3.33
CA HIS A 51 10.23 -7.72 3.90
C HIS A 51 10.19 -7.87 5.42
N GLY A 52 9.04 -7.60 6.05
CA GLY A 52 8.77 -7.80 7.46
C GLY A 52 7.65 -6.89 7.93
N VAL A 53 7.18 -7.12 9.15
CA VAL A 53 6.29 -6.19 9.88
C VAL A 53 7.05 -5.69 11.10
N VAL A 54 7.13 -4.37 11.27
CA VAL A 54 7.82 -3.72 12.38
C VAL A 54 6.84 -2.97 13.26
N TRP A 55 7.11 -2.86 14.55
CA TRP A 55 6.31 -2.02 15.44
C TRP A 55 6.83 -0.58 15.41
N ALA A 56 5.92 0.37 15.58
CA ALA A 56 6.23 1.79 15.52
C ALA A 56 5.22 2.60 16.36
N ASN A 57 5.53 3.88 16.55
CA ASN A 57 4.61 4.88 17.07
C ASN A 57 4.27 5.88 15.98
N PHE A 58 2.98 6.23 15.86
CA PHE A 58 2.49 7.31 15.00
C PHE A 58 1.98 8.45 15.87
N THR A 59 2.69 9.57 15.89
CA THR A 59 2.37 10.72 16.73
C THR A 59 1.89 11.88 15.89
N ILE A 60 0.67 12.36 16.14
CA ILE A 60 0.11 13.54 15.48
C ILE A 60 0.90 14.78 15.88
N ASP A 61 1.22 15.61 14.90
CA ASP A 61 1.96 16.85 15.10
C ASP A 61 1.25 17.75 16.15
N PRO A 62 1.92 18.15 17.24
CA PRO A 62 1.32 19.00 18.28
C PRO A 62 0.92 20.38 17.75
N ASP A 63 1.58 20.86 16.70
CA ASP A 63 1.36 22.17 16.10
C ASP A 63 0.42 22.10 14.88
N LEU A 64 -0.32 20.99 14.72
CA LEU A 64 -1.20 20.75 13.58
C LEU A 64 -2.24 21.90 13.42
N PRO A 65 -2.36 22.52 12.24
CA PRO A 65 -3.34 23.58 12.00
C PRO A 65 -4.79 23.12 12.26
N ALA A 66 -5.60 23.97 12.88
CA ALA A 66 -6.98 23.65 13.26
C ALA A 66 -7.83 23.12 12.09
N ALA A 67 -7.60 23.63 10.87
CA ALA A 67 -8.30 23.20 9.66
C ALA A 67 -8.06 21.73 9.25
N LEU A 68 -7.00 21.10 9.77
CA LEU A 68 -6.64 19.71 9.49
C LEU A 68 -6.98 18.75 10.65
N ARG A 69 -7.47 19.26 11.78
CA ARG A 69 -7.81 18.47 12.99
C ARG A 69 -9.14 17.74 12.85
N VAL A 70 -9.22 16.82 11.89
CA VAL A 70 -10.43 16.05 11.56
C VAL A 70 -10.15 14.55 11.70
N GLY A 71 -11.13 13.79 12.18
CA GLY A 71 -11.06 12.32 12.32
C GLY A 71 -9.78 11.85 13.01
N LEU A 72 -8.93 11.09 12.31
CA LEU A 72 -7.65 10.59 12.82
C LEU A 72 -6.81 11.71 13.44
N PHE A 73 -6.77 12.89 12.82
CA PHE A 73 -5.92 14.02 13.23
C PHE A 73 -6.57 14.96 14.26
N LYS A 74 -7.71 14.57 14.86
CA LYS A 74 -8.52 15.44 15.74
C LYS A 74 -7.78 15.90 17.00
N GLN A 75 -6.85 15.08 17.52
CA GLN A 75 -6.13 15.34 18.77
C GLN A 75 -4.62 15.50 18.51
N PRO A 76 -4.11 16.73 18.37
CA PRO A 76 -2.67 17.00 18.28
C PRO A 76 -1.90 16.35 19.43
N GLY A 77 -0.72 15.80 19.15
CA GLY A 77 0.11 15.09 20.13
C GLY A 77 -0.36 13.67 20.49
N LYS A 78 -1.55 13.23 20.05
CA LYS A 78 -1.99 11.84 20.28
C LYS A 78 -1.06 10.88 19.55
N CYS A 79 -0.64 9.84 20.27
CA CYS A 79 0.25 8.79 19.79
C CYS A 79 -0.50 7.47 19.67
N PHE A 80 -0.37 6.81 18.53
CA PHE A 80 -0.95 5.50 18.26
C PHE A 80 0.17 4.46 18.09
N PRO A 81 0.09 3.30 18.78
CA PRO A 81 0.90 2.15 18.42
C PRO A 81 0.56 1.72 16.99
N ALA A 82 1.55 1.21 16.26
CA ALA A 82 1.37 0.83 14.87
C ALA A 82 2.17 -0.40 14.47
N TRP A 83 1.61 -1.18 13.55
CA TRP A 83 2.32 -2.21 12.79
C TRP A 83 2.59 -1.69 11.37
N ILE A 84 3.82 -1.82 10.90
CA ILE A 84 4.22 -1.36 9.56
C ILE A 84 4.75 -2.53 8.75
N ARG A 85 4.05 -2.92 7.69
CA ARG A 85 4.49 -3.92 6.74
C ARG A 85 5.19 -3.28 5.55
N TYR A 86 6.40 -3.75 5.27
CA TYR A 86 7.14 -3.43 4.04
C TYR A 86 7.07 -4.59 3.06
N SER A 87 6.99 -4.31 1.75
CA SER A 87 6.80 -5.35 0.74
C SER A 87 7.29 -4.96 -0.65
N ASN A 88 7.47 -5.96 -1.52
CA ASN A 88 7.71 -5.77 -2.95
C ASN A 88 6.42 -6.04 -3.73
N GLY A 89 6.06 -5.17 -4.68
CA GLY A 89 4.77 -5.16 -5.38
C GLY A 89 4.46 -6.39 -6.23
N GLN A 90 5.43 -6.93 -6.96
CA GLN A 90 5.22 -8.12 -7.81
C GLN A 90 6.41 -9.08 -7.80
N ALA A 91 7.62 -8.59 -7.54
CA ALA A 91 8.81 -9.42 -7.61
C ALA A 91 9.02 -10.19 -6.29
N MET A 92 9.46 -11.43 -6.44
CA MET A 92 9.94 -12.25 -5.32
C MET A 92 11.45 -12.07 -5.07
N ASP A 93 12.16 -11.46 -6.00
CA ASP A 93 13.60 -11.22 -5.98
C ASP A 93 13.85 -9.72 -5.99
N ASP A 94 14.43 -9.19 -4.92
CA ASP A 94 14.62 -7.76 -4.66
C ASP A 94 15.55 -7.09 -5.69
N ARG A 95 16.34 -7.89 -6.40
CA ARG A 95 17.23 -7.43 -7.47
C ARG A 95 16.44 -6.99 -8.70
N GLN A 96 15.21 -7.47 -8.84
CA GLN A 96 14.25 -6.97 -9.79
C GLN A 96 13.62 -5.71 -9.19
N GLY A 97 13.85 -4.57 -9.83
CA GLY A 97 13.24 -3.32 -9.37
C GLY A 97 11.75 -3.28 -9.66
N GLY A 98 11.06 -2.30 -9.11
CA GLY A 98 9.61 -2.22 -9.15
C GLY A 98 9.05 -1.39 -8.02
N SER A 99 7.73 -1.44 -7.86
CA SER A 99 7.03 -0.77 -6.76
C SER A 99 7.24 -1.52 -5.45
N HIS A 100 7.41 -0.78 -4.35
CA HIS A 100 7.48 -1.29 -2.99
C HIS A 100 6.38 -0.68 -2.14
N GLY A 101 5.82 -1.47 -1.23
CA GLY A 101 4.71 -1.06 -0.36
C GLY A 101 5.16 -0.72 1.06
N MET A 102 4.51 0.27 1.66
CA MET A 102 4.47 0.53 3.09
C MET A 102 3.01 0.55 3.51
N ALA A 103 2.60 -0.39 4.37
CA ALA A 103 1.27 -0.41 4.95
C ALA A 103 1.39 -0.21 6.46
N ILE A 104 0.77 0.84 6.99
CA ILE A 104 0.74 1.15 8.42
C ILE A 104 -0.65 0.79 8.93
N LYS A 105 -0.74 -0.04 9.97
CA LYS A 105 -1.96 -0.28 10.73
C LYS A 105 -1.82 0.39 12.08
N LEU A 106 -2.58 1.45 12.29
CA LEU A 106 -2.67 2.15 13.56
C LEU A 106 -3.64 1.41 14.48
N MET A 107 -3.28 1.33 15.75
CA MET A 107 -4.01 0.62 16.79
C MET A 107 -4.71 1.60 17.72
N ALA A 108 -5.78 1.18 18.41
CA ALA A 108 -6.55 2.02 19.33
C ALA A 108 -7.10 3.31 18.70
N VAL A 109 -7.52 3.22 17.43
CA VAL A 109 -8.20 4.30 16.71
C VAL A 109 -9.70 4.13 16.88
N GLU A 110 -10.27 4.84 17.84
CA GLU A 110 -11.71 4.91 18.09
C GLU A 110 -12.44 5.78 17.05
N GLY A 111 -13.72 5.49 16.84
CA GLY A 111 -14.62 6.27 15.99
C GLY A 111 -15.29 5.41 14.92
N THR A 112 -16.30 5.99 14.26
CA THR A 112 -17.06 5.32 13.20
C THR A 112 -16.17 4.93 12.04
N LYS A 113 -16.15 3.64 11.69
CA LYS A 113 -15.38 3.11 10.57
C LYS A 113 -16.11 3.29 9.24
N ALA A 114 -15.34 3.34 8.16
CA ALA A 114 -15.85 3.34 6.80
C ALA A 114 -16.29 1.92 6.35
N LEU A 115 -15.75 0.89 6.99
CA LEU A 115 -16.28 -0.47 6.96
C LEU A 115 -17.27 -0.67 8.11
N GLU A 116 -18.21 -1.60 7.91
CA GLU A 116 -19.23 -1.95 8.89
C GLU A 116 -18.66 -2.97 9.88
N ASP A 117 -17.65 -2.55 10.66
CA ASP A 117 -17.03 -3.32 11.73
C ASP A 117 -16.73 -2.44 12.95
N ASP A 118 -16.58 -3.09 14.11
CA ASP A 118 -16.25 -2.45 15.39
C ASP A 118 -14.74 -2.50 15.71
N SER A 119 -13.89 -2.77 14.71
CA SER A 119 -12.45 -2.81 14.92
C SER A 119 -11.94 -1.43 15.35
N GLN A 120 -10.87 -1.39 16.14
CA GLN A 120 -10.24 -0.14 16.57
C GLN A 120 -8.94 0.12 15.82
N THR A 121 -8.86 -0.31 14.55
CA THR A 121 -7.65 -0.14 13.73
C THR A 121 -7.87 0.90 12.63
N HIS A 122 -6.78 1.42 12.07
CA HIS A 122 -6.82 2.33 10.92
C HIS A 122 -5.62 2.08 10.00
N ASP A 123 -5.88 1.70 8.76
CA ASP A 123 -4.90 1.29 7.78
C ASP A 123 -4.56 2.42 6.80
N LEU A 124 -3.26 2.69 6.67
CA LEU A 124 -2.69 3.61 5.70
C LEU A 124 -1.83 2.80 4.73
N VAL A 125 -2.36 2.54 3.54
CA VAL A 125 -1.74 1.66 2.54
C VAL A 125 -1.13 2.48 1.40
N MET A 126 0.20 2.38 1.23
CA MET A 126 0.98 3.23 0.34
C MET A 126 1.97 2.43 -0.51
N ILE A 127 2.43 3.06 -1.59
CA ILE A 127 3.52 2.56 -2.42
C ILE A 127 4.59 3.64 -2.64
N ASP A 128 5.79 3.24 -3.05
CA ASP A 128 6.94 4.13 -3.28
C ASP A 128 6.92 4.90 -4.61
N HIS A 129 5.72 5.10 -5.17
CA HIS A 129 5.50 5.86 -6.39
C HIS A 129 4.30 6.79 -6.24
N PRO A 130 4.35 8.06 -6.71
CA PRO A 130 3.34 9.07 -6.36
C PRO A 130 2.05 9.01 -7.18
N VAL A 131 2.02 8.22 -8.26
CA VAL A 131 0.85 8.07 -9.14
C VAL A 131 0.64 6.61 -9.52
N PHE A 132 -0.60 6.25 -9.83
CA PHE A 132 -0.92 4.95 -10.38
C PHE A 132 -0.70 4.93 -11.89
N PHE A 133 -0.63 3.74 -12.47
CA PHE A 133 -0.45 3.57 -13.91
C PHE A 133 -1.78 3.39 -14.66
N ILE A 134 -2.86 3.04 -13.95
CA ILE A 134 -4.20 2.87 -14.50
C ILE A 134 -5.08 4.04 -14.11
N ARG A 135 -5.83 4.58 -15.08
CA ARG A 135 -6.72 5.71 -14.87
C ARG A 135 -8.11 5.30 -14.41
N THR A 136 -8.72 4.32 -15.09
CA THR A 136 -10.12 3.94 -14.88
C THR A 136 -10.24 2.45 -14.57
N ILE A 137 -11.30 2.03 -13.87
CA ILE A 137 -11.54 0.61 -13.58
C ILE A 137 -11.77 -0.23 -14.85
N PRO A 138 -12.48 0.25 -15.90
CA PRO A 138 -12.53 -0.46 -17.17
C PRO A 138 -11.14 -0.75 -17.77
N ASP A 139 -10.22 0.22 -17.73
CA ASP A 139 -8.84 0.01 -18.19
C ASP A 139 -8.10 -1.02 -17.32
N TYR A 140 -8.44 -1.09 -16.02
CA TYR A 140 -7.93 -2.10 -15.11
C TYR A 140 -8.40 -3.49 -15.54
N VAL A 141 -9.70 -3.70 -15.70
CA VAL A 141 -10.28 -4.97 -16.13
C VAL A 141 -9.63 -5.46 -17.42
N ASP A 142 -9.59 -4.62 -18.46
CA ASP A 142 -9.02 -4.99 -19.77
C ASP A 142 -7.54 -5.37 -19.66
N LEU A 143 -6.75 -4.63 -18.85
CA LEU A 143 -5.34 -4.96 -18.62
C LEU A 143 -5.17 -6.30 -17.89
N PHE A 144 -5.96 -6.55 -16.85
CA PHE A 144 -5.80 -7.72 -15.99
C PHE A 144 -6.33 -9.00 -16.64
N GLU A 145 -7.43 -8.94 -17.40
CA GLU A 145 -7.90 -10.06 -18.21
C GLU A 145 -6.84 -10.51 -19.21
N ARG A 146 -6.20 -9.54 -19.90
CA ARG A 146 -5.10 -9.83 -20.84
C ARG A 146 -3.86 -10.38 -20.13
N SER A 147 -3.53 -9.88 -18.95
CA SER A 147 -2.42 -10.43 -18.15
C SER A 147 -2.69 -11.85 -17.66
N GLY A 148 -3.93 -12.15 -17.26
CA GLY A 148 -4.35 -13.48 -16.82
C GLY A 148 -4.28 -14.50 -17.96
N GLN A 149 -4.71 -14.11 -19.17
CA GLN A 149 -4.53 -14.90 -20.39
C GLN A 149 -3.04 -15.17 -20.69
N MET A 150 -2.17 -14.20 -20.41
CA MET A 150 -0.72 -14.34 -20.61
C MET A 150 0.00 -15.16 -19.53
N ASN A 151 -0.49 -15.25 -18.30
CA ASN A 151 0.12 -16.15 -17.30
C ASN A 151 -0.24 -17.62 -17.55
N ARG A 152 -1.33 -17.89 -18.28
CA ARG A 152 -1.76 -19.23 -18.70
C ARG A 152 -1.05 -19.76 -19.94
N THR A 153 -0.41 -18.88 -20.71
CA THR A 153 0.38 -19.22 -21.90
C THR A 153 1.83 -18.90 -21.58
N SER A 154 2.77 -19.84 -21.67
CA SER A 154 4.21 -19.59 -21.36
C SER A 154 4.85 -18.62 -22.35
N ALA A 155 4.47 -17.34 -22.25
CA ALA A 155 4.69 -16.31 -23.24
C ALA A 155 6.02 -15.59 -22.97
N SER A 156 6.92 -15.59 -23.94
CA SER A 156 8.23 -14.93 -23.84
C SER A 156 8.10 -13.40 -23.66
N PRO A 157 9.10 -12.70 -23.10
CA PRO A 157 9.03 -11.25 -22.89
C PRO A 157 8.67 -10.42 -24.14
N GLY A 158 9.09 -10.85 -25.33
CA GLY A 158 8.73 -10.19 -26.60
C GLY A 158 7.25 -10.34 -26.97
N SER A 159 6.65 -11.50 -26.66
CA SER A 159 5.22 -11.73 -26.88
C SER A 159 4.32 -10.92 -25.94
N ARG A 160 4.82 -10.47 -24.78
CA ARG A 160 4.05 -9.63 -23.84
C ARG A 160 3.79 -8.23 -24.40
N LEU A 161 4.78 -7.62 -25.05
CA LEU A 161 4.60 -6.30 -25.67
C LEU A 161 3.63 -6.37 -26.85
N GLN A 162 3.69 -7.47 -27.62
CA GLN A 162 2.80 -7.74 -28.74
C GLN A 162 1.35 -8.02 -28.28
N ALA A 163 1.17 -8.68 -27.14
CA ALA A 163 -0.15 -8.94 -26.55
C ALA A 163 -0.87 -7.68 -26.06
N PHE A 164 -0.13 -6.64 -25.64
CA PHE A 164 -0.72 -5.34 -25.27
C PHE A 164 -0.91 -4.41 -26.47
N PHE A 165 -0.38 -4.73 -27.66
CA PHE A 165 -0.55 -3.90 -28.85
C PHE A 165 -2.03 -3.62 -29.18
N PRO A 166 -2.96 -4.59 -29.16
CA PRO A 166 -4.38 -4.32 -29.40
C PRO A 166 -5.05 -3.47 -28.32
N PHE A 167 -4.50 -3.43 -27.09
CA PHE A 167 -5.01 -2.53 -26.04
C PHE A 167 -4.69 -1.07 -26.37
N PHE A 168 -3.44 -0.80 -26.75
CA PHE A 168 -3.00 0.57 -27.08
C PHE A 168 -3.53 1.06 -28.43
N PHE A 169 -3.74 0.14 -29.36
CA PHE A 169 -4.18 0.41 -30.73
C PHE A 169 -5.44 -0.40 -31.04
N PRO A 170 -6.58 -0.13 -30.37
CA PRO A 170 -7.80 -0.94 -30.52
C PRO A 170 -8.49 -0.75 -31.88
N SER A 171 -8.09 0.27 -32.64
CA SER A 171 -8.60 0.53 -33.98
C SER A 171 -7.49 1.07 -34.88
N LEU A 172 -7.69 0.94 -36.20
CA LEU A 172 -6.80 1.56 -37.20
C LEU A 172 -6.95 3.09 -37.26
N TRP A 173 -7.95 3.66 -36.58
CA TRP A 173 -8.16 5.11 -36.50
C TRP A 173 -7.34 5.73 -35.36
N PRO A 174 -6.49 6.75 -35.63
CA PRO A 174 -5.63 7.35 -34.61
C PRO A 174 -6.36 7.95 -33.41
N GLY A 175 -7.62 8.37 -33.58
CA GLY A 175 -8.42 8.94 -32.49
C GLY A 175 -8.85 7.93 -31.41
N GLY A 176 -8.78 6.63 -31.69
CA GLY A 176 -9.06 5.57 -30.72
C GLY A 176 -7.82 5.03 -30.00
N TRP A 177 -6.63 5.56 -30.32
CA TRP A 177 -5.38 5.07 -29.75
C TRP A 177 -5.20 5.53 -28.31
N ARG A 178 -4.84 4.60 -27.44
CA ARG A 178 -4.57 4.84 -26.02
C ARG A 178 -3.11 5.26 -25.82
N LEU A 179 -2.69 6.33 -26.51
CA LEU A 179 -1.28 6.77 -26.54
C LEU A 179 -0.77 7.24 -25.16
N GLN A 180 -1.65 7.79 -24.32
CA GLN A 180 -1.27 8.19 -22.97
C GLN A 180 -1.03 6.98 -22.08
N GLU A 181 -1.87 5.95 -22.22
CA GLU A 181 -1.77 4.65 -21.54
C GLU A 181 -0.52 3.91 -22.01
N LEU A 182 -0.22 3.93 -23.32
CA LEU A 182 1.02 3.37 -23.88
C LEU A 182 2.24 4.06 -23.29
N ARG A 183 2.24 5.41 -23.27
CA ARG A 183 3.32 6.19 -22.64
C ARG A 183 3.47 5.83 -21.17
N ARG A 184 2.38 5.74 -20.41
CA ARG A 184 2.41 5.34 -18.98
C ARG A 184 2.94 3.92 -18.80
N PHE A 185 2.51 2.96 -19.63
CA PHE A 185 2.97 1.57 -19.61
C PHE A 185 4.47 1.46 -19.90
N LEU A 186 4.97 2.15 -20.93
CA LEU A 186 6.39 2.19 -21.28
C LEU A 186 7.21 2.85 -20.18
N VAL A 187 6.73 3.97 -19.62
CA VAL A 187 7.36 4.63 -18.47
C VAL A 187 7.42 3.67 -17.28
N LEU A 188 6.36 2.93 -16.96
CA LEU A 188 6.34 1.97 -15.86
C LEU A 188 7.31 0.79 -16.06
N GLY A 189 7.38 0.26 -17.28
CA GLY A 189 8.36 -0.76 -17.66
C GLY A 189 9.80 -0.25 -17.52
N GLY A 190 10.04 1.03 -17.83
CA GLY A 190 11.31 1.72 -17.59
C GLY A 190 11.59 1.97 -16.09
N LEU A 191 10.57 2.36 -15.33
CA LEU A 191 10.66 2.63 -13.89
C LEU A 191 11.06 1.39 -13.09
N LYS A 192 10.67 0.17 -13.50
CA LYS A 192 11.17 -1.08 -12.88
C LYS A 192 12.71 -1.19 -12.88
N LYS A 193 13.40 -0.54 -13.83
CA LYS A 193 14.87 -0.53 -13.86
C LYS A 193 15.48 0.53 -12.94
N ILE A 194 14.70 1.52 -12.53
CA ILE A 194 15.15 2.72 -11.81
C ILE A 194 14.74 2.67 -10.33
N ILE A 195 13.58 2.09 -10.00
CA ILE A 195 13.11 1.94 -8.62
C ILE A 195 13.74 0.69 -8.00
N LYS A 196 14.95 0.87 -7.49
CA LYS A 196 15.69 -0.12 -6.70
C LYS A 196 16.25 0.57 -5.45
N PRO A 197 15.47 0.66 -4.38
CA PRO A 197 15.94 1.33 -3.18
C PRO A 197 17.04 0.51 -2.50
N ALA A 198 17.96 1.18 -1.82
CA ALA A 198 18.98 0.49 -1.02
C ALA A 198 18.40 -0.11 0.27
N SER A 199 17.29 0.43 0.76
CA SER A 199 16.53 -0.07 1.91
C SER A 199 15.09 0.49 1.83
N PRO A 200 14.06 -0.28 2.19
CA PRO A 200 12.69 0.24 2.34
C PRO A 200 12.61 1.43 3.30
N LEU A 201 13.48 1.46 4.33
CA LEU A 201 13.50 2.55 5.33
C LEU A 201 13.94 3.90 4.75
N ASN A 202 14.52 3.92 3.54
CA ASN A 202 15.00 5.13 2.87
C ASN A 202 14.04 5.60 1.75
N CYS A 203 12.90 4.94 1.55
CA CYS A 203 11.94 5.31 0.51
C CYS A 203 10.96 6.39 0.98
N SER A 204 10.47 7.20 0.03
CA SER A 204 9.23 7.95 0.22
C SER A 204 8.04 7.12 -0.25
N TYR A 205 6.92 7.21 0.44
CA TYR A 205 5.71 6.45 0.15
C TYR A 205 4.51 7.39 -0.07
N PHE A 206 3.56 6.96 -0.88
CA PHE A 206 2.43 7.77 -1.31
C PHE A 206 1.14 6.96 -1.27
N SER A 207 0.06 7.61 -0.86
CA SER A 207 -1.29 7.02 -0.89
C SER A 207 -1.77 6.71 -2.30
N VAL A 208 -1.23 7.43 -3.29
CA VAL A 208 -1.58 7.42 -4.73
C VAL A 208 -3.01 7.87 -5.02
N THR A 209 -3.98 7.32 -4.30
CA THR A 209 -5.39 7.65 -4.35
C THR A 209 -5.77 8.68 -3.27
N PRO A 210 -6.85 9.44 -3.46
CA PRO A 210 -7.32 10.44 -2.51
C PRO A 210 -8.20 9.84 -1.40
N TYR A 211 -8.26 10.53 -0.28
CA TYR A 211 -9.04 10.18 0.92
C TYR A 211 -9.78 11.41 1.39
N GLN A 212 -10.89 11.22 2.10
CA GLN A 212 -11.67 12.30 2.67
C GLN A 212 -10.89 13.00 3.81
N LEU A 213 -11.15 14.29 4.03
CA LEU A 213 -10.71 15.02 5.23
C LEU A 213 -11.90 15.80 5.80
N GLY A 214 -12.87 15.07 6.33
CA GLY A 214 -14.20 15.61 6.66
C GLY A 214 -15.02 15.94 5.41
N ALA A 215 -16.22 16.49 5.58
CA ALA A 215 -17.12 16.77 4.47
C ALA A 215 -16.52 17.75 3.45
N GLY A 216 -16.62 17.43 2.15
CA GLY A 216 -16.27 18.33 1.04
C GLY A 216 -14.78 18.60 0.83
N LYS A 217 -13.89 17.82 1.46
CA LYS A 217 -12.43 17.97 1.29
C LYS A 217 -11.79 16.62 1.00
N ALA A 218 -10.79 16.64 0.12
CA ALA A 218 -9.95 15.48 -0.16
C ALA A 218 -8.47 15.79 0.10
N VAL A 219 -7.75 14.74 0.46
CA VAL A 219 -6.30 14.74 0.65
C VAL A 219 -5.67 13.54 -0.06
N LYS A 220 -4.43 13.68 -0.48
CA LYS A 220 -3.50 12.55 -0.62
C LYS A 220 -2.50 12.62 0.51
N PHE A 221 -1.97 11.49 0.95
CA PHE A 221 -0.89 11.48 1.93
C PHE A 221 0.42 11.00 1.30
N LEU A 222 1.52 11.53 1.83
CA LEU A 222 2.86 11.12 1.48
C LEU A 222 3.70 11.02 2.75
N VAL A 223 4.63 10.08 2.75
CA VAL A 223 5.50 9.77 3.88
C VAL A 223 6.93 9.91 3.40
N LYS A 224 7.74 10.72 4.09
CA LYS A 224 9.14 10.94 3.75
C LYS A 224 10.04 10.41 4.87
N PRO A 225 11.12 9.70 4.53
CA PRO A 225 12.06 9.23 5.52
C PRO A 225 12.81 10.42 6.10
N HIS A 226 13.16 10.34 7.39
CA HIS A 226 14.07 11.30 8.00
C HIS A 226 15.45 11.22 7.33
N ALA A 227 16.18 12.33 7.34
CA ALA A 227 17.50 12.41 6.68
C ALA A 227 18.54 11.44 7.27
N ASN A 228 18.32 10.95 8.49
CA ASN A 228 19.15 9.96 9.18
C ASN A 228 18.75 8.49 8.87
N ASN A 229 17.67 8.22 8.12
CA ASN A 229 17.35 6.88 7.59
C ASN A 229 18.30 6.48 6.44
N ARG A 230 19.59 6.72 6.58
CA ARG A 230 20.60 6.34 5.60
C ARG A 230 20.60 4.80 5.47
N PRO A 231 20.70 4.21 4.29
CA PRO A 231 20.73 2.75 4.18
C PRO A 231 22.06 2.22 4.74
N ASP A 232 22.00 1.27 5.68
CA ASP A 232 23.20 0.55 6.10
C ASP A 232 23.55 -0.44 4.99
N GLY A 233 24.67 -0.21 4.30
CA GLY A 233 25.05 -0.97 3.10
C GLY A 233 25.01 -2.49 3.34
N VAL A 234 24.28 -3.21 2.50
CA VAL A 234 24.21 -4.67 2.46
C VAL A 234 24.63 -5.18 1.08
N ASP A 235 24.90 -6.48 0.98
CA ASP A 235 25.10 -7.12 -0.32
C ASP A 235 23.77 -7.14 -1.10
N GLN A 236 23.66 -6.26 -2.09
CA GLN A 236 22.49 -6.16 -2.97
C GLN A 236 22.43 -7.25 -4.05
N SER A 237 23.37 -8.21 -4.05
CA SER A 237 23.36 -9.36 -4.96
C SER A 237 22.45 -10.50 -4.50
N THR A 238 21.94 -10.44 -3.27
CA THR A 238 21.02 -11.43 -2.70
C THR A 238 19.57 -11.13 -3.10
N PRO A 239 18.71 -12.15 -3.27
CA PRO A 239 17.32 -11.93 -3.62
C PRO A 239 16.50 -11.29 -2.49
N ASP A 240 17.02 -11.20 -1.26
CA ASP A 240 16.34 -10.70 -0.06
C ASP A 240 17.02 -9.47 0.56
N TYR A 241 17.86 -8.76 -0.21
CA TYR A 241 18.69 -7.69 0.34
C TYR A 241 17.88 -6.57 0.99
N LEU A 242 16.63 -6.31 0.57
CA LEU A 242 15.80 -5.25 1.17
C LEU A 242 15.41 -5.60 2.61
N ARG A 243 15.08 -6.87 2.88
CA ARG A 243 14.86 -7.35 4.26
C ARG A 243 16.15 -7.27 5.07
N GLN A 244 17.27 -7.72 4.49
CA GLN A 244 18.57 -7.68 5.16
C GLN A 244 19.00 -6.26 5.54
N ALA A 245 18.73 -5.27 4.67
CA ALA A 245 19.00 -3.86 4.93
C ALA A 245 18.17 -3.33 6.12
N MET A 246 16.90 -3.74 6.22
CA MET A 246 16.05 -3.40 7.35
C MET A 246 16.55 -4.03 8.65
N ILE A 247 16.87 -5.33 8.65
CA ILE A 247 17.40 -6.05 9.83
C ILE A 247 18.69 -5.38 10.32
N LYS A 248 19.62 -5.09 9.41
CA LYS A 248 20.89 -4.45 9.74
C LYS A 248 20.69 -3.06 10.37
N THR A 249 19.72 -2.30 9.88
CA THR A 249 19.40 -0.97 10.40
C THR A 249 18.73 -1.05 11.78
N LEU A 250 17.63 -1.80 11.87
CA LEU A 250 16.77 -1.78 13.06
C LEU A 250 17.36 -2.57 14.23
N SER A 251 18.30 -3.49 14.01
CA SER A 251 19.05 -4.12 15.12
C SER A 251 19.95 -3.13 15.89
N GLN A 252 20.21 -1.94 15.33
CA GLN A 252 21.19 -1.00 15.88
C GLN A 252 20.62 0.38 16.18
N ARG A 253 19.65 0.86 15.37
CA ARG A 253 19.18 2.24 15.44
C ARG A 253 17.73 2.38 14.99
N ALA A 254 17.11 3.46 15.45
CA ALA A 254 15.77 3.84 15.03
C ALA A 254 15.75 4.30 13.57
N ALA A 255 14.56 4.23 12.97
CA ALA A 255 14.22 4.87 11.71
C ALA A 255 12.98 5.76 11.92
N GLY A 256 12.95 6.94 11.32
CA GLY A 256 11.85 7.88 11.45
C GLY A 256 11.30 8.34 10.11
N PHE A 257 10.03 8.71 10.08
CA PHE A 257 9.38 9.30 8.91
C PHE A 257 8.49 10.47 9.30
N ASP A 258 8.38 11.44 8.41
CA ASP A 258 7.39 12.50 8.49
C ASP A 258 6.20 12.16 7.58
N PHE A 259 4.99 12.24 8.13
CA PHE A 259 3.74 11.99 7.42
C PHE A 259 3.10 13.32 7.05
N PHE A 260 2.77 13.51 5.77
CA PHE A 260 2.25 14.75 5.23
C PHE A 260 0.90 14.55 4.53
N LEU A 261 0.07 15.60 4.55
CA LEU A 261 -1.11 15.71 3.71
C LEU A 261 -0.90 16.71 2.58
N GLN A 262 -1.41 16.35 1.41
CA GLN A 262 -1.59 17.24 0.26
C GLN A 262 -3.09 17.51 0.09
N VAL A 263 -3.53 18.71 0.48
CA VAL A 263 -4.94 19.11 0.43
C VAL A 263 -5.35 19.48 -1.00
N GLN A 264 -6.48 18.94 -1.45
CA GLN A 264 -7.06 19.28 -2.74
C GLN A 264 -7.44 20.77 -2.79
N THR A 265 -6.88 21.51 -3.75
CA THR A 265 -7.15 22.95 -3.94
C THR A 265 -7.91 23.25 -5.21
N ASN A 266 -7.85 22.37 -6.22
CA ASN A 266 -8.53 22.53 -7.48
C ASN A 266 -9.00 21.16 -8.01
N PRO A 267 -10.31 20.92 -8.17
CA PRO A 267 -10.84 19.61 -8.55
C PRO A 267 -10.55 19.21 -10.00
N LEU A 268 -10.18 20.17 -10.87
CA LEU A 268 -9.81 19.88 -12.26
C LEU A 268 -8.35 19.40 -12.38
N THR A 269 -7.43 20.04 -11.66
CA THR A 269 -6.00 19.69 -11.71
C THR A 269 -5.59 18.64 -10.67
N MET A 270 -6.44 18.40 -9.68
CA MET A 270 -6.26 17.42 -8.62
C MET A 270 -7.52 16.53 -8.54
N PRO A 271 -7.84 15.78 -9.61
CA PRO A 271 -9.07 15.00 -9.69
C PRO A 271 -9.11 13.88 -8.66
N VAL A 272 -10.30 13.61 -8.12
CA VAL A 272 -10.54 12.49 -7.20
C VAL A 272 -10.54 11.14 -7.94
N GLU A 273 -11.10 11.13 -9.15
CA GLU A 273 -11.30 9.91 -9.95
C GLU A 273 -10.08 9.48 -10.78
N ASP A 274 -9.01 10.30 -10.85
CA ASP A 274 -7.82 9.99 -11.65
C ASP A 274 -6.54 9.97 -10.80
N SER A 275 -6.12 8.75 -10.43
CA SER A 275 -4.92 8.49 -9.65
C SER A 275 -3.61 8.55 -10.46
N THR A 276 -3.69 8.75 -11.78
CA THR A 276 -2.52 8.97 -12.65
C THR A 276 -2.01 10.41 -12.60
N ILE A 277 -2.80 11.31 -12.00
CA ILE A 277 -2.45 12.73 -11.86
C ILE A 277 -1.73 12.99 -10.53
N LEU A 278 -0.52 13.52 -10.65
CA LEU A 278 0.28 13.98 -9.51
C LEU A 278 -0.29 15.26 -8.93
N TRP A 279 -0.63 15.22 -7.65
CA TRP A 279 -1.05 16.39 -6.88
C TRP A 279 0.16 17.23 -6.47
N ARG A 280 0.11 18.54 -6.77
CA ARG A 280 1.23 19.48 -6.56
C ARG A 280 1.00 20.50 -5.44
N SER A 281 -0.10 20.38 -4.70
CA SER A 281 -0.34 21.22 -3.52
C SER A 281 0.79 21.05 -2.50
N PRO A 282 1.14 22.09 -1.73
CA PRO A 282 2.16 22.01 -0.70
C PRO A 282 1.89 20.87 0.30
N PRO A 283 2.88 20.03 0.63
CA PRO A 283 2.71 19.03 1.67
C PRO A 283 2.76 19.70 3.05
N ILE A 284 1.80 19.38 3.91
CA ILE A 284 1.73 19.86 5.29
C ILE A 284 2.02 18.67 6.20
N LYS A 285 3.05 18.77 7.05
CA LYS A 285 3.36 17.71 8.03
C LYS A 285 2.21 17.62 9.03
N VAL A 286 1.74 16.41 9.30
CA VAL A 286 0.63 16.16 10.23
C VAL A 286 0.95 15.11 11.29
N ALA A 287 1.99 14.31 11.09
CA ALA A 287 2.43 13.33 12.07
C ALA A 287 3.90 12.94 11.84
N THR A 288 4.46 12.27 12.83
CA THR A 288 5.76 11.60 12.78
C THR A 288 5.54 10.10 13.03
N VAL A 289 6.27 9.26 12.31
CA VAL A 289 6.33 7.81 12.52
C VAL A 289 7.70 7.47 13.05
N ASP A 290 7.76 6.92 14.25
CA ASP A 290 8.99 6.52 14.92
C ASP A 290 9.06 4.99 15.02
N ILE A 291 10.04 4.41 14.34
CA ILE A 291 10.34 2.97 14.35
C ILE A 291 11.58 2.78 15.24
N PRO A 292 11.42 2.31 16.47
CA PRO A 292 12.55 2.09 17.37
C PRO A 292 13.40 0.88 16.95
N PRO A 293 14.64 0.77 17.48
CA PRO A 293 15.46 -0.42 17.27
C PRO A 293 14.71 -1.68 17.72
N GLN A 294 14.74 -2.72 16.88
CA GLN A 294 14.04 -3.97 17.10
C GLN A 294 14.58 -5.10 16.22
N THR A 295 14.37 -6.33 16.67
CA THR A 295 14.46 -7.54 15.85
C THR A 295 13.06 -7.91 15.39
N PHE A 296 12.89 -8.23 14.10
CA PHE A 296 11.57 -8.50 13.54
C PHE A 296 11.47 -9.73 12.63
N ASP A 297 12.57 -10.48 12.50
CA ASP A 297 12.71 -11.62 11.60
C ASP A 297 12.52 -12.98 12.29
N SER A 298 11.95 -12.98 13.51
CA SER A 298 11.58 -14.22 14.19
C SER A 298 10.50 -14.97 13.38
N PRO A 299 10.49 -16.32 13.39
CA PRO A 299 9.46 -17.09 12.69
C PRO A 299 8.03 -16.71 13.08
N ALA A 300 7.81 -16.37 14.35
CA ALA A 300 6.50 -15.94 14.86
C ALA A 300 6.07 -14.60 14.25
N GLN A 301 6.94 -13.60 14.23
CA GLN A 301 6.62 -12.28 13.67
C GLN A 301 6.53 -12.31 12.14
N MET A 302 7.31 -13.16 11.46
CA MET A 302 7.18 -13.38 10.02
C MET A 302 5.87 -14.08 9.66
N SER A 303 5.42 -15.05 10.46
CA SER A 303 4.10 -15.68 10.31
C SER A 303 2.97 -14.67 10.56
N PHE A 304 3.09 -13.87 11.63
CA PHE A 304 2.17 -12.75 11.90
C PHE A 304 2.12 -11.75 10.74
N CYS A 305 3.27 -11.36 10.18
CA CYS A 305 3.36 -10.49 9.00
C CYS A 305 2.61 -11.07 7.80
N GLU A 306 2.76 -12.37 7.55
CA GLU A 306 2.10 -13.02 6.41
C GLU A 306 0.58 -13.05 6.61
N ASN A 307 0.09 -13.30 7.82
CA ASN A 307 -1.34 -13.37 8.13
C ASN A 307 -2.02 -12.00 8.31
N LEU A 308 -1.28 -10.95 8.66
CA LEU A 308 -1.84 -9.62 8.89
C LEU A 308 -2.47 -9.00 7.64
N SER A 309 -3.76 -8.72 7.66
CA SER A 309 -4.47 -8.07 6.54
C SER A 309 -4.51 -6.55 6.69
N PHE A 310 -4.46 -5.85 5.54
CA PHE A 310 -4.55 -4.40 5.47
C PHE A 310 -5.57 -4.04 4.39
N THR A 311 -6.42 -3.05 4.63
CA THR A 311 -7.32 -2.50 3.61
C THR A 311 -7.43 -0.99 3.77
N PRO A 312 -7.34 -0.18 2.70
CA PRO A 312 -7.50 1.27 2.82
C PRO A 312 -8.86 1.67 3.40
N TRP A 313 -9.85 0.77 3.42
CA TRP A 313 -11.19 1.01 3.95
C TRP A 313 -11.33 0.76 5.46
N HIS A 314 -10.34 0.14 6.12
CA HIS A 314 -10.21 0.24 7.58
C HIS A 314 -9.72 1.64 7.91
N ALA A 315 -10.61 2.61 7.76
CA ALA A 315 -10.37 4.02 8.00
C ALA A 315 -11.55 4.58 8.77
N LEU A 316 -11.35 5.70 9.46
CA LEU A 316 -12.46 6.46 10.00
C LEU A 316 -13.31 7.01 8.86
N LEU A 317 -14.62 7.15 9.08
CA LEU A 317 -15.55 7.63 8.06
C LEU A 317 -15.15 9.01 7.51
N GLU A 318 -14.62 9.90 8.36
CA GLU A 318 -14.13 11.22 7.97
C GLU A 318 -12.83 11.18 7.14
N GLN A 319 -12.15 10.02 7.10
CA GLN A 319 -10.99 9.71 6.27
C GLN A 319 -11.27 8.61 5.25
N ARG A 320 -12.54 8.31 4.95
CA ARG A 320 -12.84 7.22 4.02
C ARG A 320 -12.10 7.41 2.67
N PRO A 321 -11.66 6.32 2.04
CA PRO A 321 -11.07 6.38 0.70
C PRO A 321 -12.04 7.00 -0.32
N LEU A 322 -11.51 7.79 -1.27
CA LEU A 322 -12.26 8.43 -2.35
C LEU A 322 -11.80 7.98 -3.73
N GLY A 323 -12.72 7.96 -4.70
CA GLY A 323 -12.44 7.71 -6.11
C GLY A 323 -12.53 6.24 -6.52
N SER A 324 -12.68 6.02 -7.83
CA SER A 324 -12.96 4.74 -8.49
C SER A 324 -12.00 3.62 -8.07
N MET A 325 -10.69 3.92 -8.07
CA MET A 325 -9.67 2.97 -7.62
C MET A 325 -9.88 2.53 -6.18
N ASN A 326 -10.22 3.45 -5.28
CA ASN A 326 -10.45 3.09 -3.89
C ASN A 326 -11.75 2.29 -3.72
N ARG A 327 -12.83 2.64 -4.42
CA ARG A 327 -14.07 1.84 -4.41
C ARG A 327 -13.81 0.39 -4.84
N ALA A 328 -12.97 0.18 -5.85
CA ALA A 328 -12.53 -1.15 -6.25
C ALA A 328 -11.68 -1.85 -5.19
N ARG A 329 -10.72 -1.12 -4.59
CA ARG A 329 -9.86 -1.65 -3.51
C ARG A 329 -10.68 -2.13 -2.32
N ARG A 330 -11.89 -1.62 -2.06
CA ARG A 330 -12.77 -2.14 -1.01
C ARG A 330 -13.03 -3.64 -1.19
N GLN A 331 -13.57 -3.99 -2.36
CA GLN A 331 -13.99 -5.36 -2.65
C GLN A 331 -12.79 -6.28 -2.94
N VAL A 332 -11.81 -5.80 -3.70
CA VAL A 332 -10.62 -6.60 -4.05
C VAL A 332 -9.83 -6.99 -2.81
N TYR A 333 -9.55 -6.07 -1.88
CA TYR A 333 -8.78 -6.39 -0.69
C TYR A 333 -9.54 -7.34 0.24
N GLN A 334 -10.86 -7.16 0.40
CA GLN A 334 -11.68 -8.05 1.19
C GLN A 334 -11.67 -9.47 0.62
N GLN A 335 -12.01 -9.63 -0.66
CA GLN A 335 -12.13 -10.95 -1.29
C GLN A 335 -10.77 -11.68 -1.37
N THR A 336 -9.70 -10.97 -1.71
CA THR A 336 -8.36 -11.60 -1.77
C THR A 336 -7.84 -11.99 -0.38
N ALA A 337 -8.18 -11.25 0.67
CA ALA A 337 -7.88 -11.65 2.04
C ALA A 337 -8.69 -12.91 2.42
N GLU A 338 -10.00 -12.93 2.17
CA GLU A 338 -10.87 -14.08 2.46
C GLU A 338 -10.34 -15.37 1.80
N VAL A 339 -10.08 -15.35 0.48
CA VAL A 339 -9.55 -16.51 -0.26
C VAL A 339 -8.20 -16.95 0.31
N ARG A 340 -7.28 -16.01 0.55
CA ARG A 340 -5.94 -16.33 1.07
C ARG A 340 -6.01 -16.97 2.45
N HIS A 341 -6.84 -16.45 3.34
CA HIS A 341 -7.01 -16.96 4.69
C HIS A 341 -7.68 -18.34 4.71
N GLN A 342 -8.67 -18.56 3.84
CA GLN A 342 -9.29 -19.88 3.64
C GLN A 342 -8.27 -20.92 3.17
N LEU A 343 -7.48 -20.59 2.13
CA LEU A 343 -6.43 -21.48 1.63
C LEU A 343 -5.34 -21.76 2.67
N ASN A 344 -5.03 -20.78 3.52
CA ASN A 344 -4.04 -20.92 4.59
C ASN A 344 -4.59 -21.55 5.86
N GLN A 345 -5.90 -21.79 5.96
CA GLN A 345 -6.57 -22.18 7.21
C GLN A 345 -6.24 -21.24 8.38
N ALA A 346 -6.11 -19.94 8.08
CA ALA A 346 -5.75 -18.91 9.05
C ALA A 346 -6.95 -18.00 9.35
N PRO A 347 -7.17 -17.60 10.61
CA PRO A 347 -8.26 -16.68 10.94
C PRO A 347 -8.05 -15.31 10.28
N LEU A 348 -9.12 -14.70 9.78
CA LEU A 348 -9.12 -13.33 9.28
C LEU A 348 -9.57 -12.40 10.41
N GLU A 349 -8.61 -11.92 11.20
CA GLU A 349 -8.87 -11.13 12.40
C GLU A 349 -7.98 -9.88 12.42
N GLU A 350 -8.53 -8.80 12.98
CA GLU A 350 -7.75 -7.60 13.27
C GLU A 350 -6.89 -7.83 14.53
N PRO A 351 -5.64 -7.35 14.55
CA PRO A 351 -4.77 -7.55 15.71
C PRO A 351 -5.29 -6.84 16.96
N GLY A 352 -5.15 -7.47 18.12
CA GLY A 352 -5.42 -6.87 19.42
C GLY A 352 -4.19 -6.20 20.05
N PRO A 353 -4.36 -5.53 21.21
CA PRO A 353 -3.23 -4.97 21.98
C PRO A 353 -2.18 -6.00 22.41
N ASP A 354 -2.60 -7.25 22.59
CA ASP A 354 -1.77 -8.42 22.92
C ASP A 354 -0.76 -8.78 21.81
N THR A 355 -0.96 -8.27 20.60
CA THR A 355 0.02 -8.46 19.52
C THR A 355 1.34 -7.74 19.79
N PHE A 356 1.37 -6.70 20.65
CA PHE A 356 2.60 -6.08 21.14
C PHE A 356 3.21 -6.84 22.33
N SER A 357 3.08 -8.16 22.35
CA SER A 357 3.65 -9.01 23.39
C SER A 357 5.15 -9.22 23.22
N PRO A 358 5.88 -9.55 24.31
CA PRO A 358 7.29 -9.92 24.23
C PRO A 358 7.59 -11.03 23.22
N THR A 359 6.67 -11.99 23.06
CA THR A 359 6.78 -13.10 22.11
C THR A 359 6.89 -12.63 20.66
N LEU A 360 6.09 -11.62 20.28
CA LEU A 360 6.12 -11.06 18.93
C LEU A 360 7.19 -9.98 18.79
N LEU A 361 7.42 -9.18 19.82
CA LEU A 361 8.42 -8.11 19.80
C LEU A 361 9.85 -8.59 20.07
N SER A 362 10.03 -9.90 20.28
CA SER A 362 11.31 -10.51 20.66
C SER A 362 11.99 -9.79 21.83
N LEU A 363 11.20 -9.32 22.81
CA LEU A 363 11.67 -8.52 23.97
C LEU A 363 12.39 -9.37 25.04
N ASP A 364 12.93 -10.53 24.69
CA ASP A 364 13.72 -11.33 25.62
C ASP A 364 15.01 -10.57 25.96
N SER A 365 14.97 -10.05 27.19
CA SER A 365 15.97 -9.36 28.02
C SER A 365 17.43 -9.41 27.54
N PRO A 366 18.18 -8.29 27.62
CA PRO A 366 19.63 -8.39 27.58
C PRO A 366 20.06 -9.36 28.67
N ALA A 367 20.86 -10.35 28.29
CA ALA A 367 21.50 -11.27 29.21
C ALA A 367 22.07 -10.47 30.37
N THR A 368 21.49 -10.61 31.55
CA THR A 368 22.16 -10.30 32.80
C THR A 368 23.41 -11.17 32.81
N ALA A 369 24.52 -10.56 32.42
CA ALA A 369 25.84 -11.13 32.60
C ALA A 369 25.94 -11.54 34.07
N ALA A 370 26.03 -12.85 34.29
CA ALA A 370 26.34 -13.41 35.58
C ALA A 370 27.68 -12.83 36.06
N SER A 371 27.63 -11.88 36.97
CA SER A 371 28.76 -11.56 37.84
C SER A 371 28.77 -12.57 38.98
N ASN A 372 29.31 -13.75 38.70
CA ASN A 372 30.00 -14.53 39.71
C ASN A 372 31.45 -14.07 39.71
N GLN A 373 31.79 -13.17 40.62
CA GLN A 373 33.05 -13.15 41.39
C GLN A 373 32.93 -12.16 42.53
#